data_AF-A0A1F3VPK9-F1
#
_entry.id   AF-A0A1F3VPK9-F1
#
_cell.length_a   1.000
_cell.length_b   1.000
_cell.length_c   1.000
_cell.angle_alpha   90.00
_cell.angle_beta   90.00
_cell.angle_gamma   90.00
#
_symmetry.space_group_name_H-M   'P 1'
#
loop_
_entity.id
_entity.type
_entity.pdbx_description
1 polymer ?
#
loop_
_entity_poly.entity_id
_entity_poly.type
_entity_poly.pdbx_seq_one_letter_code
_entity_poly.pdbx_strand_id
1 'polypeptide(L)'
;MIQNPPWLVNKHPNDLKAQIMELLHSGYVVTAQTDKTAQLIRRRHFSCLIATILFLCFAIPFFLYLFYYLAKRDDVIYLDLDTQQRDPLWQEHESKRIKDRNIWIAASVVLILIFISVLSASDDASNLSSSDQAQENTTLLTPEQTLTQQKATLRENIDFLENYQPNIPRDQASNLEIEVALWSALGGIAKEAKASEDSEVIRLGMQLETALKKMQSREFPKIRKAYADLMARKLWEEDVEVSTRGSLHSTLAVTGAVFAANKNIASIHSTIEGMLKILRFDRAEYRWYSGASQYQYFSIDSKADSEI
;
A
#
# COMPACT_ATOMS: atom_id res chain seq x y z
N MET A 1 6.22 -47.90 -17.85
CA MET A 1 7.64 -48.24 -17.62
C MET A 1 8.36 -46.96 -17.26
N ILE A 2 9.02 -46.89 -16.10
CA ILE A 2 9.84 -45.74 -15.74
C ILE A 2 11.10 -45.83 -16.61
N GLN A 3 11.18 -44.99 -17.64
CA GLN A 3 12.38 -44.92 -18.48
C GLN A 3 13.44 -44.11 -17.74
N ASN A 4 14.70 -44.53 -17.87
CA ASN A 4 15.83 -43.80 -17.30
C ASN A 4 15.86 -42.38 -17.88
N PRO A 5 16.19 -41.36 -17.08
CA PRO A 5 16.27 -39.99 -17.58
C PRO A 5 17.25 -39.89 -18.75
N PRO A 6 16.89 -39.26 -19.89
CA PRO A 6 17.74 -39.21 -21.07
C PRO A 6 19.13 -38.62 -20.79
N TRP A 7 19.19 -37.62 -19.91
CA TRP A 7 20.45 -36.98 -19.51
C TRP A 7 21.41 -37.95 -18.79
N LEU A 8 20.87 -38.88 -17.99
CA LEU A 8 21.66 -39.85 -17.23
C LEU A 8 22.18 -40.96 -18.13
N VAL A 9 21.33 -41.42 -19.07
CA VAL A 9 21.69 -42.44 -20.07
C VAL A 9 22.76 -41.93 -21.03
N ASN A 10 22.67 -40.67 -21.45
CA ASN A 10 23.67 -40.05 -22.34
C ASN A 10 25.02 -39.84 -21.65
N LYS A 11 25.01 -39.53 -20.34
CA LYS A 11 26.24 -39.28 -19.57
C LYS A 11 26.99 -40.58 -19.24
N HIS A 12 26.27 -41.65 -18.93
CA HIS A 12 26.85 -42.95 -18.58
C HIS A 12 26.14 -44.09 -19.33
N PRO A 13 26.38 -44.26 -20.65
CA PRO A 13 25.67 -45.23 -21.46
C PRO A 13 26.04 -46.66 -21.04
N ASN A 14 25.02 -47.50 -20.83
CA ASN A 14 25.14 -48.92 -20.46
C ASN A 14 25.92 -49.22 -19.15
N ASP A 15 26.24 -48.21 -18.34
CA ASP A 15 26.90 -48.39 -17.05
C ASP A 15 25.94 -48.08 -15.89
N LEU A 16 25.26 -49.12 -15.42
CA LEU A 16 24.32 -49.02 -14.30
C LEU A 16 24.98 -48.52 -13.02
N LYS A 17 26.24 -48.88 -12.77
CA LYS A 17 26.95 -48.53 -11.54
C LYS A 17 27.30 -47.04 -11.52
N ALA A 18 27.76 -46.50 -12.65
CA ALA A 18 28.02 -45.07 -12.80
C ALA A 18 26.72 -44.25 -12.69
N GLN A 19 25.61 -44.73 -13.29
CA GLN A 19 24.31 -44.07 -13.18
C GLN A 19 23.79 -44.03 -11.74
N ILE A 20 23.95 -45.12 -10.98
CA ILE A 20 23.58 -45.17 -9.55
C ILE A 20 24.43 -44.17 -8.76
N MET A 21 25.74 -44.12 -8.99
CA MET A 21 26.63 -43.22 -8.27
C MET A 21 26.28 -41.74 -8.48
N GLU A 22 25.94 -41.35 -9.71
CA GLU A 22 25.52 -39.97 -10.02
C GLU A 22 24.22 -39.60 -9.27
N LEU A 23 23.27 -40.53 -9.18
CA LEU A 23 22.02 -40.32 -8.46
C LEU A 23 22.21 -40.30 -6.94
N LEU A 24 23.13 -41.11 -6.41
CA LEU A 24 23.54 -41.04 -5.00
C LEU A 24 24.11 -39.66 -4.65
N HIS A 25 24.95 -39.10 -5.53
CA HIS A 25 25.48 -37.74 -5.37
C HIS A 25 24.36 -36.68 -5.39
N SER A 26 23.29 -36.94 -6.14
CA SER A 26 22.10 -36.08 -6.21
C SER A 26 21.10 -36.27 -5.03
N GLY A 27 21.49 -37.04 -4.00
CA GLY A 27 20.69 -37.24 -2.79
C GLY A 27 19.60 -38.31 -2.88
N TYR A 28 19.67 -39.20 -3.88
CA TYR A 28 18.82 -40.39 -3.94
C TYR A 28 19.41 -41.52 -3.08
N VAL A 29 18.57 -42.40 -2.56
CA VAL A 29 18.98 -43.58 -1.79
C VAL A 29 18.52 -44.84 -2.50
N VAL A 30 19.41 -45.82 -2.66
CA VAL A 30 19.07 -47.12 -3.25
C VAL A 30 18.23 -47.93 -2.27
N THR A 31 17.06 -48.38 -2.70
CA THR A 31 16.12 -49.17 -1.88
C THR A 31 16.17 -50.65 -2.26
N ALA A 32 16.38 -50.97 -3.54
CA ALA A 32 16.58 -52.32 -4.04
C ALA A 32 17.48 -52.31 -5.28
N GLN A 33 18.31 -53.33 -5.46
CA GLN A 33 19.19 -53.48 -6.62
C GLN A 33 19.24 -54.93 -7.09
N THR A 34 19.19 -55.12 -8.41
CA THR A 34 19.48 -56.38 -9.11
C THR A 34 20.63 -56.15 -10.09
N ASP A 35 21.12 -57.21 -10.74
CA ASP A 35 22.23 -57.10 -11.70
C ASP A 35 21.96 -56.15 -12.88
N LYS A 36 20.68 -55.86 -13.18
CA LYS A 36 20.28 -55.04 -14.33
C LYS A 36 19.39 -53.84 -13.99
N THR A 37 18.92 -53.71 -12.76
CA THR A 37 18.03 -52.62 -12.36
C THR A 37 18.33 -52.14 -10.94
N ALA A 38 18.07 -50.86 -10.67
CA ALA A 38 18.11 -50.31 -9.33
C ALA A 38 16.90 -49.42 -9.10
N GLN A 39 16.30 -49.54 -7.92
CA GLN A 39 15.24 -48.68 -7.45
C GLN A 39 15.83 -47.66 -6.48
N LEU A 40 15.74 -46.38 -6.85
CA LEU A 40 16.22 -45.26 -6.05
C LEU A 40 15.07 -44.35 -5.66
N ILE A 41 15.08 -43.88 -4.42
CA ILE A 41 14.06 -42.99 -3.87
C ILE A 41 14.75 -41.75 -3.30
N ARG A 42 14.23 -40.56 -3.63
CA ARG A 42 14.64 -39.31 -2.99
C ARG A 42 13.78 -39.08 -1.76
N ARG A 43 14.39 -38.99 -0.57
CA ARG A 43 13.66 -38.70 0.67
C ARG A 43 13.13 -37.28 0.62
N ARG A 44 11.82 -37.10 0.81
CA ARG A 44 11.21 -35.76 0.96
C ARG A 44 11.48 -35.28 2.38
N HIS A 45 12.16 -34.15 2.53
CA HIS A 45 12.34 -33.50 3.82
C HIS A 45 11.11 -32.64 4.11
N PHE A 46 10.27 -33.08 5.05
CA PHE A 46 9.22 -32.24 5.60
C PHE A 46 9.87 -31.28 6.59
N SER A 47 9.90 -29.99 6.27
CA SER A 47 10.39 -28.98 7.20
C SER A 47 9.29 -28.65 8.21
N CYS A 48 9.42 -29.18 9.42
CA CYS A 48 8.53 -28.86 10.54
C CYS A 48 8.52 -27.35 10.84
N LEU A 49 9.66 -26.69 10.63
CA LEU A 49 9.82 -25.25 10.82
C LEU A 49 8.97 -24.45 9.83
N ILE A 50 9.03 -24.78 8.53
CA ILE A 50 8.21 -24.10 7.50
C ILE A 50 6.71 -24.34 7.77
N ALA A 51 6.33 -25.57 8.14
CA ALA A 51 4.94 -25.86 8.48
C ALA A 51 4.46 -25.03 9.70
N THR A 52 5.32 -24.83 10.70
CA THR A 52 5.01 -24.03 11.89
C THR A 52 4.88 -22.54 11.54
N ILE A 53 5.77 -22.00 10.71
CA ILE A 53 5.68 -20.59 10.25
C ILE A 53 4.39 -20.37 9.48
N LEU A 54 4.08 -21.24 8.52
CA LEU A 54 2.83 -21.15 7.76
C LEU A 54 1.61 -21.25 8.69
N PHE A 55 1.62 -22.17 9.66
CA PHE A 55 0.54 -22.28 10.64
C PHE A 55 0.36 -20.99 11.45
N LEU A 56 1.43 -20.38 11.95
CA LEU A 56 1.35 -19.12 12.70
C LEU A 56 0.85 -17.96 11.82
N CYS A 57 1.33 -17.86 10.58
CA CYS A 57 0.90 -16.83 9.63
C CYS A 57 -0.59 -16.92 9.26
N PHE A 58 -1.20 -18.11 9.29
CA PHE A 58 -2.63 -18.27 8.97
C PHE A 58 -3.53 -18.32 10.22
N ALA A 59 -3.10 -19.01 11.28
CA ALA A 59 -3.91 -19.20 12.47
C ALA A 59 -4.05 -17.90 13.28
N ILE A 60 -2.98 -17.13 13.47
CA ILE A 60 -3.01 -15.92 14.30
C ILE A 60 -3.95 -14.86 13.70
N PRO A 61 -3.86 -14.48 12.40
CA PRO A 61 -4.80 -13.53 11.82
C PRO A 61 -6.24 -14.01 11.84
N PHE A 62 -6.48 -15.30 11.65
CA PHE A 62 -7.81 -15.89 11.72
C PHE A 62 -8.43 -15.70 13.11
N PHE A 63 -7.69 -16.01 14.19
CA PHE A 63 -8.20 -15.83 15.55
C PHE A 63 -8.34 -14.36 15.93
N LEU A 64 -7.41 -13.48 15.52
CA LEU A 64 -7.55 -12.04 15.73
C LEU A 64 -8.82 -11.49 15.05
N TYR A 65 -9.08 -11.90 13.81
CA TYR A 65 -10.31 -11.52 13.11
C TYR A 65 -11.56 -12.06 13.82
N LEU A 66 -11.54 -13.32 14.26
CA LEU A 66 -12.65 -13.93 14.97
C LEU A 66 -12.94 -13.19 16.29
N PHE A 67 -11.92 -12.86 17.07
CA PHE A 67 -12.08 -12.09 18.31
C PHE A 67 -12.58 -10.67 18.05
N TYR A 68 -12.05 -10.00 17.03
CA TYR A 68 -12.53 -8.69 16.60
C TYR A 68 -14.03 -8.76 16.22
N TYR A 69 -14.42 -9.77 15.45
CA TYR A 69 -15.81 -9.97 15.02
C TYR A 69 -16.74 -10.28 16.19
N LEU A 70 -16.33 -11.14 17.13
CA LEU A 70 -17.11 -11.47 18.33
C LEU A 70 -17.21 -10.30 19.32
N ALA A 71 -16.18 -9.45 19.39
CA ALA A 71 -16.20 -8.26 20.24
C ALA A 71 -17.09 -7.15 19.65
N LYS A 72 -17.31 -7.17 18.34
CA LYS A 72 -18.19 -6.22 17.66
C LYS A 72 -19.64 -6.56 17.99
N ARG A 73 -20.27 -5.75 18.84
CA ARG A 73 -21.71 -5.84 19.10
C ARG A 73 -22.49 -5.24 17.91
N ASP A 74 -23.66 -5.80 17.64
CA ASP A 74 -24.57 -5.29 16.64
C ASP A 74 -25.15 -3.95 17.10
N ASP A 75 -24.83 -2.87 16.39
CA ASP A 75 -25.42 -1.56 16.61
C ASP A 75 -26.80 -1.52 15.94
N VAL A 76 -27.86 -1.74 16.72
CA VAL A 76 -29.23 -1.56 16.25
C VAL A 76 -29.62 -0.09 16.36
N ILE A 77 -29.69 0.60 15.23
CA ILE A 77 -30.14 1.99 15.15
C ILE A 77 -31.66 2.01 14.96
N TYR A 78 -32.39 2.46 15.97
CA TYR A 78 -33.81 2.77 15.85
C TYR A 78 -33.97 4.20 15.33
N LEU A 79 -34.55 4.35 14.14
CA LEU A 79 -34.83 5.65 13.54
C LEU A 79 -36.23 6.09 13.97
N ASP A 80 -36.29 6.95 14.97
CA ASP A 80 -37.50 7.66 15.38
C ASP A 80 -37.49 9.07 14.76
N LEU A 81 -38.47 9.33 13.89
CA LEU A 81 -38.60 10.60 13.18
C LEU A 81 -39.17 11.71 14.06
N ASP A 82 -39.79 11.37 15.20
CA ASP A 82 -40.49 12.32 16.06
C ASP A 82 -39.54 12.99 17.08
N THR A 83 -38.31 12.48 17.23
CA THR A 83 -37.30 12.97 18.18
C THR A 83 -36.02 13.52 17.53
N GLN A 84 -36.03 13.86 16.24
CA GLN A 84 -34.87 14.48 15.57
C GLN A 84 -34.59 15.92 16.03
N GLN A 85 -34.13 16.09 17.26
CA GLN A 85 -33.49 17.32 17.70
C GLN A 85 -31.97 17.17 17.53
N ARG A 86 -31.37 18.03 16.70
CA ARG A 86 -29.94 18.00 16.37
C ARG A 86 -29.12 18.19 17.66
N ASP A 87 -28.36 17.17 18.04
CA ASP A 87 -27.43 17.21 19.17
C ASP A 87 -26.38 18.32 18.97
N PRO A 88 -26.34 19.36 19.82
CA PRO A 88 -25.40 20.47 19.68
C PRO A 88 -23.94 20.06 19.94
N LEU A 89 -23.67 18.88 20.53
CA LEU A 89 -22.32 18.38 20.82
C LEU A 89 -21.84 17.31 19.83
N TRP A 90 -22.56 17.12 18.71
CA TRP A 90 -22.23 16.10 17.70
C TRP A 90 -20.78 16.18 17.19
N GLN A 91 -20.20 17.39 17.07
CA GLN A 91 -18.81 17.58 16.64
C GLN A 91 -17.78 17.06 17.66
N GLU A 92 -18.09 17.15 18.96
CA GLU A 92 -17.19 16.69 20.04
C GLU A 92 -17.18 15.16 20.11
N HIS A 93 -18.34 14.53 19.96
CA HIS A 93 -18.47 13.08 19.92
C HIS A 93 -17.77 12.47 18.70
N GLU A 94 -17.90 13.08 17.52
CA GLU A 94 -17.23 12.61 16.29
C GLU A 94 -15.71 12.76 16.38
N SER A 95 -15.21 13.85 16.95
CA SER A 95 -13.77 14.08 17.18
C SER A 95 -13.15 13.03 18.10
N LYS A 96 -13.85 12.69 19.19
CA LYS A 96 -13.40 11.65 20.13
C LYS A 96 -13.39 10.27 19.46
N ARG A 97 -14.43 9.95 18.69
CA ARG A 97 -14.56 8.68 17.95
C ARG A 97 -13.46 8.53 16.87
N ILE A 98 -13.08 9.62 16.19
CA ILE A 98 -11.97 9.65 15.21
C ILE A 98 -10.61 9.48 15.90
N LYS A 99 -10.39 10.15 17.05
CA LYS A 99 -9.15 10.04 17.83
C LYS A 99 -8.91 8.60 18.29
N ASP A 100 -9.95 7.93 18.81
CA ASP A 100 -9.86 6.55 19.28
C ASP A 100 -9.57 5.58 18.11
N ARG A 101 -10.19 5.79 16.94
CA ARG A 101 -9.91 4.99 15.72
C ARG A 101 -8.47 5.16 15.24
N ASN A 102 -7.92 6.38 15.27
CA ASN A 102 -6.54 6.64 14.82
C ASN A 102 -5.49 6.07 15.78
N ILE A 103 -5.78 5.98 17.08
CA ILE A 103 -4.90 5.33 18.06
C ILE A 103 -4.76 3.82 17.77
N TRP A 104 -5.87 3.13 17.46
CA TRP A 104 -5.83 1.71 17.11
C TRP A 104 -5.13 1.42 15.77
N ILE A 105 -5.27 2.32 14.79
CA ILE A 105 -4.54 2.23 13.51
C ILE A 105 -3.03 2.41 13.73
N ALA A 106 -2.62 3.42 14.50
CA ALA A 106 -1.21 3.66 14.81
C ALA A 106 -0.57 2.48 15.57
N ALA A 107 -1.29 1.91 16.54
CA ALA A 107 -0.83 0.72 17.27
C ALA A 107 -0.65 -0.49 16.34
N SER A 108 -1.54 -0.67 15.35
CA SER A 108 -1.46 -1.76 14.38
C SER A 108 -0.28 -1.61 13.42
N VAL A 109 0.03 -0.37 12.98
CA VAL A 109 1.19 -0.08 12.12
C VAL A 109 2.51 -0.34 12.85
N VAL A 110 2.62 0.05 14.12
CA VAL A 110 3.81 -0.24 14.94
C VAL A 110 4.00 -1.75 15.12
N LEU A 111 2.92 -2.49 15.34
CA LEU A 111 2.97 -3.95 15.48
C LEU A 111 3.38 -4.65 14.17
N ILE A 112 2.91 -4.16 13.02
CA ILE A 112 3.34 -4.63 11.70
C ILE A 112 4.81 -4.31 11.45
N LEU A 113 5.29 -3.13 11.82
CA LEU A 113 6.70 -2.76 11.69
C LEU A 113 7.60 -3.63 12.57
N ILE A 114 7.20 -3.89 13.82
CA ILE A 114 7.90 -4.83 14.72
C ILE A 114 7.88 -6.24 14.14
N PHE A 115 6.76 -6.68 13.56
CA PHE A 115 6.65 -8.00 12.94
C PHE A 115 7.52 -8.13 11.68
N ILE A 116 7.61 -7.09 10.85
CA ILE A 116 8.53 -7.01 9.70
C ILE A 116 9.98 -7.08 10.20
N SER A 117 10.33 -6.35 11.27
CA SER A 117 11.67 -6.41 11.87
C SER A 117 12.03 -7.80 12.41
N VAL A 118 11.04 -8.55 12.94
CA VAL A 118 11.25 -9.92 13.43
C VAL A 118 11.30 -10.93 12.28
N LEU A 119 10.54 -10.73 11.19
CA LEU A 119 10.59 -11.60 10.01
C LEU A 119 11.92 -11.49 9.26
N SER A 120 12.51 -10.29 9.21
CA SER A 120 13.86 -10.09 8.67
C SER A 120 14.97 -10.71 9.54
N ALA A 121 14.67 -11.09 10.79
CA ALA A 121 15.60 -11.74 11.70
C ALA A 121 15.57 -13.28 11.64
N SER A 122 14.66 -13.90 10.86
CA SER A 122 14.49 -15.37 10.84
C SER A 122 15.10 -16.11 9.64
N ASP A 123 15.72 -15.41 8.69
CA ASP A 123 16.28 -16.05 7.47
C ASP A 123 17.77 -16.46 7.58
N ASP A 124 18.47 -16.18 8.68
CA ASP A 124 19.90 -16.50 8.85
C ASP A 124 20.17 -17.59 9.92
N ALA A 125 19.55 -18.76 9.74
CA ALA A 125 19.84 -19.93 10.58
C ALA A 125 19.95 -21.25 9.80
N SER A 126 20.75 -21.28 8.73
CA SER A 126 21.43 -22.51 8.29
C SER A 126 22.45 -22.24 7.19
N ASN A 127 23.72 -21.98 7.55
CA ASN A 127 24.88 -22.61 6.90
C ASN A 127 26.18 -22.17 7.57
N LEU A 128 26.82 -23.12 8.25
CA LEU A 128 28.13 -23.00 8.87
C LEU A 128 29.15 -23.72 7.98
N SER A 129 29.94 -22.98 7.18
CA SER A 129 31.39 -23.18 7.05
C SER A 129 32.02 -22.18 6.06
N SER A 130 32.76 -21.22 6.63
CA SER A 130 34.04 -20.68 6.14
C SER A 130 34.05 -19.78 4.89
N SER A 131 33.86 -18.47 5.10
CA SER A 131 34.80 -17.45 4.61
C SER A 131 34.61 -16.14 5.38
N ASP A 132 35.72 -15.60 5.84
CA ASP A 132 35.89 -14.44 6.71
C ASP A 132 35.30 -13.10 6.19
N GLN A 133 34.79 -12.32 7.16
CA GLN A 133 34.67 -10.86 7.22
C GLN A 133 33.56 -10.16 6.41
N ALA A 134 32.37 -10.06 7.02
CA ALA A 134 31.58 -8.82 7.05
C ALA A 134 30.68 -8.83 8.30
N GLN A 135 31.22 -8.39 9.43
CA GLN A 135 30.41 -8.01 10.59
C GLN A 135 29.57 -6.79 10.19
N GLU A 136 28.27 -6.97 9.99
CA GLU A 136 27.33 -5.86 10.02
C GLU A 136 27.12 -5.46 11.49
N ASN A 137 28.07 -4.69 12.02
CA ASN A 137 27.86 -3.96 13.26
C ASN A 137 26.80 -2.89 12.99
N THR A 138 25.55 -3.15 13.39
CA THR A 138 24.56 -2.08 13.60
C THR A 138 25.09 -1.19 14.73
N THR A 139 25.93 -0.22 14.36
CA THR A 139 26.45 0.77 15.28
C THR A 139 25.31 1.73 15.58
N LEU A 140 24.80 1.68 16.82
CA LEU A 140 23.84 2.68 17.30
C LEU A 140 24.44 4.07 17.06
N LEU A 141 23.81 4.85 16.17
CA LEU A 141 24.22 6.22 15.88
C LEU A 141 24.26 7.02 17.19
N THR A 142 25.34 7.78 17.40
CA THR A 142 25.36 8.74 18.51
C THR A 142 24.32 9.83 18.29
N PRO A 143 23.84 10.52 19.34
CA PRO A 143 22.88 11.62 19.18
C PRO A 143 23.31 12.69 18.16
N GLU A 144 24.61 12.98 18.09
CA GLU A 144 25.20 13.92 17.12
C GLU A 144 25.16 13.38 15.68
N GLN A 145 25.41 12.08 15.49
CA GLN A 145 25.31 11.41 14.20
C GLN A 145 23.85 11.31 13.74
N THR A 146 22.91 11.01 14.65
CA THR A 146 21.46 11.00 14.37
C THR A 146 20.98 12.38 13.93
N LEU A 147 21.41 13.45 14.62
CA LEU A 147 21.06 14.82 14.26
C LEU A 147 21.64 15.21 12.89
N THR A 148 22.88 14.83 12.62
CA THR A 148 23.53 15.08 11.32
C THR A 148 22.79 14.36 10.19
N GLN A 149 22.43 13.09 10.40
CA GLN A 149 21.66 12.29 9.45
C GLN A 149 20.27 12.88 9.22
N GLN A 150 19.57 13.30 10.27
CA GLN A 150 18.27 13.95 10.16
C GLN A 150 18.34 15.21 9.30
N LYS A 151 19.35 16.07 9.52
CA LYS A 151 19.57 17.27 8.71
C LYS A 151 19.86 16.93 7.25
N ALA A 152 20.63 15.88 6.98
CA ALA A 152 20.90 15.42 5.62
C ALA A 152 19.63 14.95 4.91
N THR A 153 18.83 14.09 5.56
CA THR A 153 17.55 13.60 5.02
C THR A 153 16.55 14.73 4.75
N LEU A 154 16.49 15.75 5.61
CA LEU A 154 15.64 16.92 5.36
C LEU A 154 16.08 17.70 4.11
N ARG A 155 17.39 17.89 3.91
CA ARG A 155 17.92 18.56 2.71
C ARG A 155 17.64 17.76 1.44
N GLU A 156 17.81 16.44 1.48
CA GLU A 156 17.48 15.55 0.36
C GLU A 156 16.00 15.61 0.01
N ASN A 157 15.11 15.59 1.01
CA ASN A 157 13.66 15.72 0.79
C ASN A 157 13.27 17.08 0.20
N ILE A 158 13.94 18.17 0.61
CA ILE A 158 13.73 19.50 0.01
C ILE A 158 14.11 19.47 -1.46
N ASP A 159 15.32 18.98 -1.78
CA ASP A 159 15.80 18.91 -3.17
C ASP A 159 14.90 18.03 -4.05
N PHE A 160 14.45 16.89 -3.51
CA PHE A 160 13.47 16.02 -4.17
C PHE A 160 12.18 16.77 -4.52
N LEU A 161 11.65 17.59 -3.62
CA LEU A 161 10.41 18.34 -3.86
C LEU A 161 10.59 19.50 -4.84
N GLU A 162 11.73 20.20 -4.77
CA GLU A 162 12.06 21.29 -5.67
C GLU A 162 12.19 20.79 -7.12
N ASN A 163 12.79 19.61 -7.29
CA ASN A 163 13.04 18.97 -8.58
C ASN A 163 12.05 17.82 -8.88
N TYR A 164 10.89 17.80 -8.21
CA TYR A 164 9.95 16.68 -8.27
C TYR A 164 9.54 16.29 -9.69
N GLN A 165 9.69 15.01 -9.99
CA GLN A 165 9.13 14.34 -11.15
C GLN A 165 8.39 13.08 -10.69
N PRO A 166 7.23 12.75 -11.28
CA PRO A 166 6.54 11.50 -10.95
C PRO A 166 7.44 10.31 -11.27
N ASN A 167 7.73 9.50 -10.25
CA ASN A 167 8.52 8.27 -10.38
C ASN A 167 7.65 7.03 -10.63
N ILE A 168 6.33 7.18 -10.51
CA ILE A 168 5.33 6.14 -10.76
C ILE A 168 4.40 6.60 -11.89
N PRO A 169 4.04 5.73 -12.84
CA PRO A 169 3.07 6.07 -13.87
C PRO A 169 1.69 6.42 -13.28
N ARG A 170 1.09 7.49 -13.78
CA ARG A 170 -0.26 7.96 -13.42
C ARG A 170 -1.36 7.26 -14.22
N ASP A 171 -1.18 5.96 -14.46
CA ASP A 171 -2.04 5.11 -15.29
C ASP A 171 -2.97 4.20 -14.47
N GLN A 172 -2.91 4.29 -13.13
CA GLN A 172 -3.77 3.57 -12.20
C GLN A 172 -4.18 4.48 -11.05
N ALA A 173 -5.41 4.30 -10.54
CA ALA A 173 -5.93 5.10 -9.44
C ALA A 173 -5.11 4.92 -8.15
N SER A 174 -4.67 3.69 -7.86
CA SER A 174 -3.79 3.39 -6.71
C SER A 174 -2.46 4.11 -6.77
N ASN A 175 -1.89 4.32 -7.96
CA ASN A 175 -0.62 5.04 -8.10
C ASN A 175 -0.78 6.52 -7.74
N LEU A 176 -1.93 7.12 -8.08
CA LEU A 176 -2.25 8.49 -7.67
C LEU A 176 -2.39 8.60 -6.14
N GLU A 177 -3.05 7.62 -5.50
CA GLU A 177 -3.15 7.57 -4.04
C GLU A 177 -1.78 7.43 -3.36
N ILE A 178 -0.89 6.60 -3.91
CA ILE A 178 0.47 6.41 -3.41
C ILE A 178 1.27 7.72 -3.50
N GLU A 179 1.18 8.46 -4.61
CA GLU A 179 1.81 9.78 -4.74
C GLU A 179 1.31 10.74 -3.63
N VAL A 180 0.00 10.83 -3.44
CA VAL A 180 -0.59 11.72 -2.41
C VAL A 180 -0.20 11.28 -0.98
N ALA A 181 -0.12 9.97 -0.73
CA ALA A 181 0.32 9.42 0.55
C ALA A 181 1.79 9.75 0.85
N LEU A 182 2.68 9.67 -0.15
CA LEU A 182 4.08 10.08 -0.02
C LEU A 182 4.18 11.55 0.40
N TRP A 183 3.42 12.43 -0.26
CA TRP A 183 3.41 13.86 0.07
C TRP A 183 2.89 14.12 1.48
N SER A 184 1.88 13.37 1.91
CA SER A 184 1.35 13.44 3.28
C SER A 184 2.40 13.01 4.31
N ALA A 185 3.20 11.97 4.02
CA ALA A 185 4.29 11.53 4.88
C ALA A 185 5.39 12.61 5.00
N LEU A 186 5.78 13.24 3.88
CA LEU A 186 6.72 14.38 3.88
C LEU A 186 6.17 15.57 4.69
N GLY A 187 4.86 15.82 4.63
CA GLY A 187 4.19 16.81 5.47
C GLY A 187 4.29 16.50 6.97
N GLY A 188 4.17 15.22 7.34
CA GLY A 188 4.43 14.72 8.69
C GLY A 188 5.86 15.00 9.16
N ILE A 189 6.85 14.69 8.31
CA ILE A 189 8.27 14.95 8.59
C ILE A 189 8.53 16.45 8.78
N ALA A 190 7.95 17.30 7.92
CA ALA A 190 8.07 18.76 8.06
C ALA A 190 7.47 19.26 9.39
N LYS A 191 6.33 18.69 9.80
CA LYS A 191 5.68 19.02 11.08
C LYS A 191 6.56 18.63 12.27
N GLU A 192 7.13 17.43 12.25
CA GLU A 192 8.03 16.95 13.30
C GLU A 192 9.31 17.79 13.38
N ALA A 193 9.94 18.09 12.23
CA ALA A 193 11.14 18.91 12.18
C ALA A 193 10.93 20.31 12.77
N LYS A 194 9.77 20.93 12.51
CA LYS A 194 9.41 22.23 13.09
C LYS A 194 9.16 22.21 14.61
N ALA A 195 8.95 21.03 15.19
CA ALA A 195 8.79 20.84 16.63
C ALA A 195 10.11 20.46 17.34
N SER A 196 11.23 20.38 16.59
CA SER A 196 12.56 20.09 17.13
C SER A 196 13.08 21.22 18.02
N GLU A 197 14.06 20.91 18.86
CA GLU A 197 14.81 21.91 19.64
C GLU A 197 16.01 22.48 18.85
N ASP A 198 16.47 21.79 17.80
CA ASP A 198 17.57 22.27 16.95
C ASP A 198 17.06 23.31 15.95
N SER A 199 17.63 24.51 16.00
CA SER A 199 17.22 25.66 15.18
C SER A 199 17.39 25.43 13.68
N GLU A 200 18.38 24.63 13.28
CA GLU A 200 18.59 24.30 11.87
C GLU A 200 17.58 23.25 11.39
N VAL A 201 17.24 22.26 12.21
CA VAL A 201 16.16 21.30 11.93
C VAL A 201 14.83 22.02 11.79
N ILE A 202 14.52 22.98 12.66
CA ILE A 202 13.32 23.83 12.54
C ILE A 202 13.34 24.59 11.19
N ARG A 203 14.47 25.22 10.84
CA ARG A 203 14.63 25.96 9.58
C ARG A 203 14.42 25.06 8.36
N LEU A 204 15.01 23.87 8.36
CA LEU A 204 14.84 22.88 7.31
C LEU A 204 13.40 22.37 7.23
N GLY A 205 12.73 22.16 8.37
CA GLY A 205 11.31 21.80 8.43
C GLY A 205 10.42 22.85 7.77
N MET A 206 10.67 24.14 7.99
CA MET A 206 9.94 25.24 7.32
C MET A 206 10.22 25.30 5.81
N GLN A 207 11.46 25.04 5.39
CA GLN A 207 11.82 24.97 3.97
C GLN A 207 11.13 23.78 3.29
N LEU A 208 11.13 22.61 3.93
CA LEU A 208 10.46 21.42 3.44
C LEU A 208 8.96 21.64 3.28
N GLU A 209 8.31 22.26 4.28
CA GLU A 209 6.90 22.64 4.19
C GLU A 209 6.65 23.56 2.99
N THR A 210 7.48 24.59 2.81
CA THR A 210 7.34 25.55 1.71
C THR A 210 7.50 24.89 0.34
N ALA A 211 8.50 24.02 0.18
CA ALA A 211 8.73 23.25 -1.04
C ALA A 211 7.56 22.31 -1.32
N LEU A 212 7.03 21.64 -0.30
CA LEU A 212 5.88 20.73 -0.40
C LEU A 212 4.62 21.46 -0.86
N LYS A 213 4.27 22.61 -0.26
CA LYS A 213 3.09 23.40 -0.67
C LYS A 213 3.18 23.84 -2.13
N LYS A 214 4.36 24.28 -2.56
CA LYS A 214 4.63 24.71 -3.95
C LYS A 214 4.52 23.54 -4.92
N MET A 215 5.09 22.38 -4.58
CA MET A 215 5.01 21.16 -5.39
C MET A 215 3.55 20.68 -5.50
N GLN A 216 2.85 20.54 -4.38
CA GLN A 216 1.45 20.10 -4.36
C GLN A 216 0.55 20.99 -5.23
N SER A 217 0.69 22.30 -5.12
CA SER A 217 -0.08 23.27 -5.92
C SER A 217 0.17 23.15 -7.44
N ARG A 218 1.35 22.64 -7.83
CA ARG A 218 1.70 22.36 -9.22
C ARG A 218 1.21 20.98 -9.70
N GLU A 219 1.17 19.99 -8.80
CA GLU A 219 0.96 18.58 -9.16
C GLU A 219 -0.48 18.08 -8.98
N PHE A 220 -1.23 18.56 -7.98
CA PHE A 220 -2.64 18.19 -7.81
C PHE A 220 -3.49 18.42 -9.07
N PRO A 221 -3.36 19.55 -9.81
CA PRO A 221 -4.11 19.74 -11.06
C PRO A 221 -3.82 18.64 -12.10
N LYS A 222 -2.58 18.17 -12.18
CA LYS A 222 -2.15 17.12 -13.11
C LYS A 222 -2.67 15.75 -12.66
N ILE A 223 -2.67 15.48 -11.36
CA ILE A 223 -3.24 14.25 -10.80
C ILE A 223 -4.76 14.18 -11.03
N ARG A 224 -5.48 15.29 -10.79
CA ARG A 224 -6.93 15.38 -11.09
C ARG A 224 -7.22 15.09 -12.56
N LYS A 225 -6.45 15.69 -13.47
CA LYS A 225 -6.57 15.42 -14.91
C LYS A 225 -6.29 13.95 -15.24
N ALA A 226 -5.23 13.37 -14.69
CA ALA A 226 -4.89 11.96 -14.90
C ALA A 226 -6.00 11.02 -14.41
N TYR A 227 -6.60 11.30 -13.26
CA TYR A 227 -7.73 10.53 -12.74
C TYR A 227 -8.97 10.60 -13.64
N ALA A 228 -9.31 11.79 -14.13
CA ALA A 228 -10.42 11.93 -15.07
C ALA A 228 -10.16 11.17 -16.37
N ASP A 229 -8.93 11.20 -16.89
CA ASP A 229 -8.55 10.44 -18.09
C ASP A 229 -8.62 8.93 -17.85
N LEU A 230 -8.27 8.47 -16.65
CA LEU A 230 -8.42 7.07 -16.24
C LEU A 230 -9.89 6.65 -16.22
N MET A 231 -10.75 7.46 -15.61
CA MET A 231 -12.18 7.20 -15.59
C MET A 231 -12.78 7.22 -17.00
N ALA A 232 -12.40 8.19 -17.84
CA ALA A 232 -12.88 8.29 -19.22
C ALA A 232 -12.57 7.01 -20.00
N ARG A 233 -11.36 6.46 -19.86
CA ARG A 233 -10.99 5.19 -20.50
C ARG A 233 -11.79 4.01 -19.96
N LYS A 234 -11.99 3.94 -18.64
CA LYS A 234 -12.68 2.81 -18.00
C LYS A 234 -14.19 2.80 -18.24
N LEU A 235 -14.79 3.96 -18.45
CA LEU A 235 -16.25 4.10 -18.55
C LEU A 235 -16.74 4.37 -19.98
N TRP A 236 -15.82 4.41 -20.95
CA TRP A 236 -16.13 4.58 -22.37
C TRP A 236 -17.12 3.53 -22.89
N GLU A 237 -16.94 2.25 -22.51
CA GLU A 237 -17.81 1.15 -22.96
C GLU A 237 -19.23 1.24 -22.37
N GLU A 238 -19.40 2.01 -21.30
CA GLU A 238 -20.69 2.26 -20.63
C GLU A 238 -21.36 3.56 -21.11
N ASP A 239 -20.89 4.12 -22.24
CA ASP A 239 -21.35 5.39 -22.81
C ASP A 239 -21.29 6.56 -21.80
N VAL A 240 -20.26 6.56 -20.94
CA VAL A 240 -20.01 7.62 -19.97
C VAL A 240 -18.77 8.43 -20.36
N GLU A 241 -18.99 9.70 -20.67
CA GLU A 241 -17.95 10.69 -20.89
C GLU A 241 -17.49 11.28 -19.55
N VAL A 242 -16.17 11.35 -19.34
CA VAL A 242 -15.57 11.95 -18.15
C VAL A 242 -14.56 13.01 -18.57
N SER A 243 -14.65 14.18 -17.95
CA SER A 243 -13.75 15.31 -18.19
C SER A 243 -13.53 16.11 -16.91
N THR A 244 -12.62 17.08 -16.97
CA THR A 244 -12.43 18.06 -15.89
C THR A 244 -12.84 19.44 -16.35
N ARG A 245 -13.31 20.26 -15.40
CA ARG A 245 -13.73 21.64 -15.60
C ARG A 245 -13.17 22.53 -14.49
N GLY A 246 -13.34 23.84 -14.68
CA GLY A 246 -12.88 24.85 -13.73
C GLY A 246 -11.38 25.11 -13.81
N SER A 247 -10.92 26.08 -13.02
CA SER A 247 -9.49 26.34 -12.85
C SER A 247 -8.80 25.11 -12.28
N LEU A 248 -7.61 24.79 -12.78
CA LEU A 248 -6.75 23.75 -12.21
C LEU A 248 -7.42 22.36 -12.12
N HIS A 249 -8.36 22.07 -13.04
CA HIS A 249 -9.07 20.79 -13.13
C HIS A 249 -9.84 20.41 -11.85
N SER A 250 -10.32 21.39 -11.07
CA SER A 250 -10.87 21.15 -9.74
C SER A 250 -12.30 20.58 -9.72
N THR A 251 -12.99 20.55 -10.86
CA THR A 251 -14.31 19.92 -10.99
C THR A 251 -14.23 18.69 -11.88
N LEU A 252 -14.70 17.53 -11.39
CA LEU A 252 -14.93 16.34 -12.22
C LEU A 252 -16.31 16.44 -12.87
N ALA A 253 -16.39 16.32 -14.19
CA ALA A 253 -17.65 16.32 -14.92
C ALA A 253 -17.87 14.96 -15.58
N VAL A 254 -19.00 14.33 -15.24
CA VAL A 254 -19.37 12.98 -15.67
C VAL A 254 -20.70 13.05 -16.40
N THR A 255 -20.75 12.56 -17.63
CA THR A 255 -21.92 12.65 -18.51
C THR A 255 -22.25 11.29 -19.11
N GLY A 256 -23.51 10.85 -19.03
CA GLY A 256 -23.94 9.57 -19.61
C GLY A 256 -25.38 9.22 -19.23
N ALA A 257 -26.05 8.42 -20.07
CA ALA A 257 -27.49 8.15 -19.93
C ALA A 257 -27.86 7.52 -18.58
N VAL A 258 -26.94 6.79 -17.96
CA VAL A 258 -27.09 6.19 -16.61
C VAL A 258 -27.45 7.23 -15.54
N PHE A 259 -27.08 8.50 -15.72
CA PHE A 259 -27.36 9.60 -14.78
C PHE A 259 -28.74 10.23 -14.97
N ALA A 260 -29.60 9.69 -15.84
CA ALA A 260 -31.01 10.09 -15.87
C ALA A 260 -31.75 9.78 -14.55
N ALA A 261 -31.27 8.76 -13.81
CA ALA A 261 -31.83 8.38 -12.52
C ALA A 261 -30.98 8.90 -11.34
N ASN A 262 -31.62 9.65 -10.42
CA ASN A 262 -30.96 10.18 -9.21
C ASN A 262 -30.31 9.10 -8.34
N LYS A 263 -30.88 7.89 -8.29
CA LYS A 263 -30.30 6.75 -7.55
C LYS A 263 -28.92 6.38 -8.07
N ASN A 264 -28.72 6.41 -9.38
CA ASN A 264 -27.45 6.07 -10.01
C ASN A 264 -26.40 7.15 -9.72
N ILE A 265 -26.81 8.43 -9.76
CA ILE A 265 -25.96 9.55 -9.36
C ILE A 265 -25.48 9.36 -7.92
N ALA A 266 -26.40 9.10 -6.97
CA ALA A 266 -26.04 8.92 -5.56
C ALA A 266 -25.08 7.73 -5.35
N SER A 267 -25.36 6.59 -5.99
CA SER A 267 -24.53 5.38 -5.88
C SER A 267 -23.12 5.56 -6.46
N ILE A 268 -23.00 6.23 -7.62
CA ILE A 268 -21.71 6.48 -8.25
C ILE A 268 -20.93 7.51 -7.43
N HIS A 269 -21.59 8.58 -6.98
CA HIS A 269 -20.96 9.59 -6.15
C HIS A 269 -20.37 9.01 -4.87
N SER A 270 -21.15 8.23 -4.10
CA SER A 270 -20.65 7.60 -2.87
C SER A 270 -19.46 6.66 -3.11
N THR A 271 -19.39 6.04 -4.29
CA THR A 271 -18.30 5.14 -4.65
C THR A 271 -16.99 5.89 -4.90
N ILE A 272 -17.05 7.07 -5.52
CA ILE A 272 -15.85 7.82 -5.93
C ILE A 272 -15.48 8.96 -4.97
N GLU A 273 -16.37 9.36 -4.07
CA GLU A 273 -16.19 10.50 -3.16
C GLU A 273 -14.86 10.45 -2.40
N GLY A 274 -14.49 9.26 -1.89
CA GLY A 274 -13.22 9.07 -1.18
C GLY A 274 -12.01 9.44 -2.02
N MET A 275 -11.97 8.97 -3.27
CA MET A 275 -10.91 9.33 -4.21
C MET A 275 -10.94 10.82 -4.54
N LEU A 276 -12.12 11.40 -4.79
CA LEU A 276 -12.24 12.83 -5.07
C LEU A 276 -11.69 13.70 -3.94
N LYS A 277 -11.89 13.29 -2.68
CA LYS A 277 -11.32 13.93 -1.50
C LYS A 277 -9.79 13.81 -1.45
N ILE A 278 -9.25 12.61 -1.68
CA ILE A 278 -7.80 12.36 -1.70
C ILE A 278 -7.12 13.23 -2.77
N LEU A 279 -7.74 13.30 -3.96
CA LEU A 279 -7.20 14.06 -5.11
C LEU A 279 -7.57 15.56 -5.07
N ARG A 280 -8.20 16.02 -4.00
CA ARG A 280 -8.56 17.43 -3.77
C ARG A 280 -9.39 18.04 -4.90
N PHE A 281 -10.38 17.32 -5.39
CA PHE A 281 -11.43 17.95 -6.20
C PHE A 281 -12.27 18.87 -5.30
N ASP A 282 -12.80 19.95 -5.88
CA ASP A 282 -13.75 20.84 -5.20
C ASP A 282 -15.19 20.38 -5.43
N ARG A 283 -15.45 19.74 -6.57
CA ARG A 283 -16.79 19.42 -7.04
C ARG A 283 -16.83 18.22 -7.99
N ALA A 284 -17.95 17.48 -7.94
CA ALA A 284 -18.35 16.54 -8.97
C ALA A 284 -19.68 16.97 -9.60
N GLU A 285 -19.79 16.89 -10.93
CA GLU A 285 -21.00 17.19 -11.71
C GLU A 285 -21.44 15.95 -12.48
N TYR A 286 -22.76 15.70 -12.50
CA TYR A 286 -23.37 14.56 -13.19
C TYR A 286 -24.46 15.03 -14.14
N ARG A 287 -24.41 14.54 -15.39
CA ARG A 287 -25.36 14.88 -16.47
C ARG A 287 -25.80 13.63 -17.21
N TRP A 288 -27.06 13.59 -17.63
CA TRP A 288 -27.55 12.47 -18.43
C TRP A 288 -27.17 12.56 -19.91
N TYR A 289 -26.91 13.77 -20.44
CA TYR A 289 -26.32 14.01 -21.76
C TYR A 289 -25.63 15.39 -21.79
N SER A 290 -24.77 15.62 -22.79
CA SER A 290 -23.90 16.80 -22.87
C SER A 290 -24.66 18.12 -23.02
N GLY A 291 -25.80 18.10 -23.70
CA GLY A 291 -26.67 19.27 -23.90
C GLY A 291 -27.66 19.55 -22.77
N ALA A 292 -27.64 18.77 -21.68
CA ALA A 292 -28.56 18.97 -20.56
C ALA A 292 -28.31 20.33 -19.88
N SER A 293 -29.36 21.16 -19.78
CA SER A 293 -29.32 22.39 -18.98
C SER A 293 -29.32 22.12 -17.49
N GLN A 294 -29.91 20.99 -17.07
CA GLN A 294 -29.97 20.54 -15.68
C GLN A 294 -28.88 19.51 -15.41
N TYR A 295 -28.25 19.64 -14.25
CA TYR A 295 -27.22 18.72 -13.76
C TYR A 295 -27.28 18.66 -12.23
N GLN A 296 -26.92 17.51 -11.68
CA GLN A 296 -26.71 17.36 -10.25
C GLN A 296 -25.23 17.60 -9.96
N TYR A 297 -24.93 18.27 -8.86
CA TYR A 297 -23.55 18.43 -8.40
C TYR A 297 -23.44 18.16 -6.91
N PHE A 298 -22.21 17.86 -6.51
CA PHE A 298 -21.80 17.66 -5.12
C PHE A 298 -20.52 18.43 -4.88
N SER A 299 -20.53 19.29 -3.88
CA SER A 299 -19.30 19.88 -3.36
C SER A 299 -18.52 18.82 -2.60
N ILE A 300 -17.20 18.79 -2.80
CA ILE A 300 -16.30 17.89 -2.12
C ILE A 300 -15.58 18.70 -1.05
N ASP A 301 -15.75 18.30 0.21
CA ASP A 301 -15.00 18.87 1.32
C ASP A 301 -13.57 18.32 1.30
N SER A 302 -12.68 19.03 0.60
CA SER A 302 -11.27 18.69 0.46
C SER A 302 -10.37 19.86 0.83
N LYS A 303 -9.12 19.54 1.17
CA LYS A 303 -8.09 20.54 1.50
C LYS A 303 -7.72 21.37 0.27
N ALA A 304 -7.30 22.61 0.48
CA ALA A 304 -6.68 23.39 -0.61
C ALA A 304 -5.36 22.75 -1.07
N ASP A 305 -4.97 22.87 -2.34
CA ASP A 305 -3.75 22.24 -2.86
C ASP A 305 -2.46 22.65 -2.12
N SER A 306 -2.43 23.85 -1.52
CA SER A 306 -1.33 24.38 -0.73
C SER A 306 -1.38 24.00 0.76
N GLU A 307 -2.37 23.23 1.20
CA GLU A 307 -2.51 22.79 2.58
C GLU A 307 -1.78 21.45 2.82
N ILE A 308 -1.22 21.28 4.03
CA ILE A 308 -0.54 20.07 4.49
C ILE A 308 -1.35 19.44 5.61
#